data_AF-D3HJZ6-F1
#
_entry.id   AF-D3HJZ6-F1
#
_cell.length_a   1.000
_cell.length_b   1.000
_cell.length_c   1.000
_cell.angle_alpha   90.00
_cell.angle_beta   90.00
_cell.angle_gamma   90.00
#
_symmetry.space_group_name_H-M   'P 1'
#
loop_
_entity.id
_entity.type
_entity.pdbx_description
1 polymer ?
#
loop_
_entity_poly.entity_id
_entity_poly.type
_entity_poly.pdbx_seq_one_letter_code
_entity_poly.pdbx_strand_id
1 'polypeptide(L)'
;MQFQWVDIIFIIIIGLSSITGLLRGFVKEFIAIGVWILAVWAGYNYSGSVTPYIQPYIQNPSILSIVSFMVVVLGVLIAGGIANFVIGLFLKGSGLGAMDKVLGGIFGFGRGVFILSLIFAILSMTSLPYQQYVQGSRVYNQLTPVISWISGYLPGLLNQAKQMAANNKSFNLIDITPDV
;
A
#
# COMPACT_ATOMS: atom_id res chain seq x y z
N MET A 1 -34.55 -2.78 11.43
CA MET A 1 -33.23 -3.11 10.85
C MET A 1 -32.70 -1.86 10.15
N GLN A 2 -31.80 -1.09 10.79
CA GLN A 2 -31.30 0.18 10.25
C GLN A 2 -29.85 0.02 9.77
N PHE A 3 -29.57 0.43 8.53
CA PHE A 3 -28.20 0.62 8.05
C PHE A 3 -27.59 1.78 8.81
N GLN A 4 -26.37 1.59 9.33
CA GLN A 4 -25.65 2.67 9.98
C GLN A 4 -24.95 3.54 8.93
N TRP A 5 -24.70 4.80 9.27
CA TRP A 5 -23.93 5.71 8.41
C TRP A 5 -22.54 5.15 8.06
N VAL A 6 -21.95 4.34 8.95
CA VAL A 6 -20.67 3.67 8.72
C VAL A 6 -20.75 2.60 7.62
N ASP A 7 -21.89 1.90 7.48
CA ASP A 7 -22.08 0.92 6.40
C ASP A 7 -22.02 1.62 5.04
N ILE A 8 -22.59 2.83 4.94
CA ILE A 8 -22.56 3.64 3.73
C ILE A 8 -21.12 4.00 3.36
N ILE A 9 -20.29 4.39 4.34
CA ILE A 9 -18.87 4.70 4.11
C ILE A 9 -18.12 3.47 3.60
N PHE A 10 -18.33 2.31 4.21
CA PHE A 10 -17.67 1.08 3.76
C PHE A 10 -18.09 0.67 2.35
N ILE A 11 -19.38 0.77 2.04
CA ILE A 11 -19.91 0.50 0.70
C ILE A 11 -19.30 1.47 -0.31
N ILE A 12 -19.15 2.76 0.03
CA ILE A 12 -18.50 3.74 -0.84
C ILE A 12 -17.03 3.38 -1.08
N ILE A 13 -16.28 3.04 -0.04
CA ILE A 13 -14.85 2.69 -0.18
C ILE A 13 -14.67 1.43 -1.04
N ILE A 14 -15.41 0.37 -0.74
CA ILE A 14 -15.37 -0.88 -1.51
C ILE A 14 -15.88 -0.64 -2.93
N GLY A 15 -16.96 0.12 -3.09
CA GLY A 15 -17.55 0.47 -4.38
C GLY A 15 -16.60 1.27 -5.26
N LEU A 16 -15.96 2.31 -4.74
CA LEU A 16 -14.93 3.09 -5.46
C LEU A 16 -13.73 2.22 -5.82
N SER A 17 -13.28 1.35 -4.92
CA SER A 17 -12.20 0.42 -5.22
C SER A 17 -12.58 -0.57 -6.33
N SER A 18 -13.82 -1.06 -6.33
CA SER A 18 -14.34 -1.96 -7.36
C SER A 18 -14.50 -1.24 -8.71
N ILE A 19 -15.05 -0.02 -8.71
CA ILE A 19 -15.22 0.80 -9.91
C ILE A 19 -13.86 1.15 -10.52
N THR A 20 -12.89 1.57 -9.71
CA THR A 20 -11.54 1.86 -10.21
C THR A 20 -10.89 0.63 -10.84
N GLY A 21 -11.10 -0.55 -10.25
CA GLY A 21 -10.69 -1.83 -10.84
C GLY A 21 -11.40 -2.17 -12.15
N LEU A 22 -12.71 -1.95 -12.24
CA LEU A 22 -13.49 -2.10 -13.48
C LEU A 22 -13.01 -1.15 -14.59
N LEU A 23 -12.59 0.07 -14.23
CA LEU A 23 -12.12 1.07 -15.20
C LEU A 23 -10.69 0.79 -15.66
N ARG A 24 -9.81 0.36 -14.75
CA ARG A 24 -8.38 0.15 -15.04
C ARG A 24 -8.09 -1.23 -15.63
N GLY A 25 -8.76 -2.27 -15.16
CA GLY A 25 -8.52 -3.67 -15.51
C GLY A 25 -7.58 -4.38 -14.53
N PHE A 26 -7.78 -5.68 -14.33
CA PHE A 26 -7.01 -6.51 -13.40
C PHE A 26 -5.52 -6.49 -13.70
N VAL A 27 -5.13 -6.71 -14.96
CA VAL A 27 -3.72 -6.81 -15.36
C VAL A 27 -2.97 -5.55 -14.98
N LYS A 28 -3.57 -4.37 -15.20
CA LYS A 28 -2.95 -3.10 -14.85
C LYS A 28 -2.79 -2.90 -13.35
N GLU A 29 -3.78 -3.33 -12.57
CA GLU A 29 -3.69 -3.26 -11.12
C GLU A 29 -2.66 -4.23 -10.56
N PHE A 30 -2.57 -5.44 -11.11
CA PHE A 30 -1.58 -6.44 -10.73
C PHE A 30 -0.15 -5.98 -11.05
N ILE A 31 0.07 -5.45 -12.27
CA ILE A 31 1.36 -4.87 -12.67
C ILE A 31 1.72 -3.70 -11.76
N ALA A 32 0.77 -2.80 -11.46
CA ALA A 32 1.04 -1.66 -10.60
C ALA A 32 1.54 -2.08 -9.21
N ILE A 33 0.96 -3.13 -8.62
CA ILE A 33 1.42 -3.67 -7.34
C ILE A 33 2.84 -4.24 -7.48
N GLY A 34 3.10 -5.03 -8.52
CA GLY A 34 4.44 -5.54 -8.80
C GLY A 34 5.48 -4.43 -8.98
N VAL A 35 5.13 -3.38 -9.72
CA VAL A 35 5.99 -2.20 -9.95
C VAL A 35 6.30 -1.47 -8.64
N TRP A 36 5.33 -1.30 -7.75
CA TRP A 36 5.58 -0.71 -6.44
C TRP A 36 6.54 -1.56 -5.58
N ILE A 37 6.33 -2.88 -5.55
CA ILE A 37 7.23 -3.81 -4.82
C ILE A 37 8.64 -3.74 -5.40
N LEU A 38 8.77 -3.81 -6.73
CA LEU A 38 10.04 -3.70 -7.44
C LEU A 38 10.71 -2.35 -7.21
N ALA A 39 9.95 -1.25 -7.17
CA ALA A 39 10.48 0.09 -6.94
C ALA A 39 11.09 0.20 -5.54
N VAL A 40 10.40 -0.28 -4.51
CA VAL A 40 10.93 -0.27 -3.13
C VAL A 40 12.16 -1.18 -3.01
N TRP A 41 12.09 -2.39 -3.57
CA TRP A 41 13.23 -3.32 -3.58
C TRP A 41 14.44 -2.71 -4.31
N ALA A 42 14.22 -2.10 -5.47
CA ALA A 42 15.28 -1.45 -6.23
C ALA A 42 15.84 -0.22 -5.48
N GLY A 43 14.98 0.60 -4.87
CA GLY A 43 15.40 1.73 -4.05
C GLY A 43 16.29 1.28 -2.89
N TYR A 44 15.94 0.18 -2.23
CA TYR A 44 16.74 -0.37 -1.14
C TYR A 44 18.12 -0.86 -1.61
N ASN A 45 18.20 -1.56 -2.75
CA ASN A 45 19.45 -2.17 -3.23
C ASN A 45 20.34 -1.21 -4.05
N TYR A 46 19.76 -0.27 -4.78
CA TYR A 46 20.47 0.54 -5.77
C TYR A 46 20.55 2.04 -5.45
N SER A 47 19.94 2.52 -4.35
CA SER A 47 20.03 3.93 -3.93
C SER A 47 21.48 4.42 -3.81
N GLY A 48 22.38 3.60 -3.27
CA GLY A 48 23.79 3.93 -3.13
C GLY A 48 24.53 4.16 -4.46
N SER A 49 24.04 3.60 -5.57
CA SER A 49 24.61 3.85 -6.90
C SER A 49 24.26 5.25 -7.43
N VAL A 50 23.16 5.84 -6.96
CA VAL A 50 22.70 7.18 -7.38
C VAL A 50 23.26 8.28 -6.45
N THR A 51 23.60 7.94 -5.21
CA THR A 51 24.12 8.87 -4.20
C THR A 51 25.27 9.77 -4.68
N PRO A 52 26.30 9.30 -5.41
CA PRO A 52 27.40 10.16 -5.86
C PRO A 52 26.96 11.30 -6.78
N TYR A 53 25.86 11.12 -7.52
CA TYR A 53 25.33 12.14 -8.43
C TYR A 53 24.50 13.21 -7.69
N ILE A 54 23.98 12.88 -6.50
CA ILE A 54 23.14 13.77 -5.69
C ILE A 54 23.97 14.49 -4.61
N GLN A 55 25.04 13.84 -4.14
CA GLN A 55 25.94 14.35 -3.10
C GLN A 55 26.40 15.80 -3.30
N PRO A 56 26.68 16.31 -4.53
CA PRO A 56 27.07 17.71 -4.72
C PRO A 56 26.00 18.73 -4.32
N TYR A 57 24.73 18.32 -4.28
CA TYR A 57 23.58 19.20 -4.04
C TYR A 57 23.03 19.11 -2.61
N ILE A 58 23.29 18.01 -1.89
CA ILE A 58 22.73 17.75 -0.55
C ILE A 58 23.85 17.33 0.40
N GLN A 59 24.10 18.18 1.40
CA GLN A 59 25.17 17.96 2.39
C GLN A 59 24.72 17.12 3.58
N ASN A 60 23.42 17.13 3.92
CA ASN A 60 22.89 16.36 5.05
C ASN A 60 22.80 14.85 4.68
N PRO A 61 23.52 13.95 5.38
CA PRO A 61 23.56 12.52 5.04
C PRO A 61 22.21 11.80 5.11
N SER A 62 21.35 12.18 6.07
CA SER A 62 20.02 11.60 6.22
C SER A 62 19.12 11.99 5.05
N ILE A 63 19.14 13.28 4.66
CA ILE A 63 18.37 13.77 3.51
C ILE A 63 18.93 13.16 2.21
N LEU A 64 20.24 13.08 2.06
CA LEU A 64 20.90 12.49 0.89
C LEU A 64 20.47 11.04 0.67
N SER A 65 20.40 10.24 1.74
CA SER A 65 19.96 8.84 1.68
C SER A 65 18.49 8.72 1.27
N ILE A 66 17.61 9.52 1.86
CA ILE A 66 16.18 9.55 1.53
C ILE A 66 15.97 9.96 0.07
N VAL A 67 16.65 11.03 -0.38
CA VAL A 67 16.51 11.51 -1.76
C VAL A 67 17.06 10.50 -2.76
N SER A 68 18.20 9.86 -2.47
CA SER A 68 18.76 8.80 -3.33
C SER A 68 17.81 7.62 -3.50
N PHE A 69 17.19 7.17 -2.40
CA PHE A 69 16.14 6.16 -2.43
C PHE A 69 14.95 6.61 -3.29
N MET A 70 14.42 7.80 -3.03
CA MET A 70 13.26 8.33 -3.75
C MET A 70 13.51 8.49 -5.25
N VAL A 71 14.70 8.90 -5.67
CA VAL A 71 15.05 9.01 -7.10
C VAL A 71 14.98 7.64 -7.79
N VAL A 72 15.53 6.59 -7.18
CA VAL A 72 15.45 5.22 -7.73
C VAL A 72 14.00 4.74 -7.77
N VAL A 73 13.26 4.90 -6.67
CA VAL A 73 11.83 4.50 -6.61
C VAL A 73 11.05 5.19 -7.72
N LEU A 74 11.16 6.52 -7.85
CA LEU A 74 10.46 7.28 -8.87
C LEU A 74 10.86 6.83 -10.29
N GLY A 75 12.15 6.59 -10.54
CA GLY A 75 12.62 6.07 -11.81
C GLY A 75 11.96 4.74 -12.19
N VAL A 76 11.88 3.80 -11.24
CA VAL A 76 11.22 2.50 -11.47
C VAL A 76 9.71 2.65 -11.63
N LEU A 77 9.06 3.52 -10.85
CA LEU A 77 7.62 3.79 -10.99
C LEU A 77 7.29 4.38 -12.36
N ILE A 78 8.11 5.30 -12.87
CA ILE A 78 7.95 5.89 -14.21
C ILE A 78 8.10 4.80 -15.27
N ALA A 79 9.20 4.01 -15.21
CA ALA A 79 9.45 2.93 -16.16
C ALA A 79 8.33 1.88 -16.15
N GLY A 80 7.90 1.46 -14.95
CA GLY A 80 6.79 0.53 -14.77
C GLY A 80 5.44 1.10 -15.23
N GLY A 81 5.22 2.41 -15.06
CA GLY A 81 4.06 3.11 -15.59
C GLY A 81 4.01 3.09 -17.13
N ILE A 82 5.15 3.29 -17.79
CA ILE A 82 5.28 3.18 -19.25
C ILE A 82 5.01 1.74 -19.69
N ALA A 83 5.60 0.74 -19.03
CA ALA A 83 5.35 -0.67 -19.32
C ALA A 83 3.86 -1.03 -19.17
N ASN A 84 3.23 -0.56 -18.10
CA ASN A 84 1.80 -0.73 -17.86
C ASN A 84 0.93 -0.08 -18.95
N PHE A 85 1.31 1.10 -19.44
CA PHE A 85 0.65 1.76 -20.57
C PHE A 85 0.75 0.92 -21.83
N VAL A 86 1.95 0.45 -22.18
CA VAL A 86 2.21 -0.40 -23.35
C VAL A 86 1.40 -1.69 -23.30
N ILE A 87 1.38 -2.39 -22.16
CA ILE A 87 0.55 -3.58 -21.96
C ILE A 87 -0.94 -3.26 -22.14
N GLY A 88 -1.37 -2.09 -21.66
CA GLY A 88 -2.73 -1.59 -21.89
C GLY A 88 -3.11 -1.43 -23.37
N LEU A 89 -2.15 -1.18 -24.26
CA LEU A 89 -2.39 -1.14 -25.71
C LEU A 89 -2.62 -2.54 -26.27
N PHE A 90 -1.81 -3.52 -25.87
CA PHE A 90 -1.98 -4.92 -26.30
C PHE A 90 -3.31 -5.52 -25.86
N LEU A 91 -3.76 -5.24 -24.63
CA LEU A 91 -5.03 -5.75 -24.12
C LEU A 91 -6.24 -5.23 -24.92
N LYS A 92 -6.18 -3.98 -25.41
CA LYS A 92 -7.25 -3.42 -26.25
C LYS A 92 -7.39 -4.14 -27.59
N GLY A 93 -6.27 -4.58 -28.20
CA GLY A 93 -6.27 -5.29 -29.48
C GLY A 93 -6.72 -6.75 -29.38
N SER A 94 -6.61 -7.37 -28.20
CA SER A 94 -6.85 -8.81 -28.00
C SER A 94 -8.33 -9.22 -27.85
N GLY A 95 -9.27 -8.27 -27.77
CA GLY A 95 -10.69 -8.55 -27.47
C GLY A 95 -10.96 -8.97 -26.01
N LEU A 96 -9.93 -9.29 -25.22
CA LEU A 96 -10.03 -9.70 -23.81
C LEU A 96 -10.24 -8.54 -22.83
N GLY A 97 -10.25 -7.29 -23.32
CA GLY A 97 -10.38 -6.10 -22.48
C GLY A 97 -11.66 -6.05 -21.63
N ALA A 98 -12.75 -6.69 -22.05
CA ALA A 98 -13.96 -6.79 -21.23
C ALA A 98 -13.77 -7.72 -20.02
N MET A 99 -13.14 -8.88 -20.23
CA MET A 99 -12.87 -9.84 -19.14
C MET A 99 -11.84 -9.27 -18.16
N ASP A 100 -10.79 -8.62 -18.65
CA ASP A 100 -9.78 -7.94 -17.81
C ASP A 100 -10.42 -6.89 -16.89
N LYS A 101 -11.38 -6.12 -17.40
CA LYS A 101 -12.14 -5.15 -16.60
C LYS A 101 -12.99 -5.80 -15.54
N VAL A 102 -13.76 -6.84 -15.87
CA VAL A 102 -14.60 -7.56 -14.89
C VAL A 102 -13.74 -8.16 -13.76
N LEU A 103 -12.64 -8.82 -14.11
CA LEU A 103 -11.68 -9.32 -13.13
C LEU A 103 -11.08 -8.18 -12.31
N GLY A 104 -10.84 -7.02 -12.93
CA GLY A 104 -10.39 -5.81 -12.24
C GLY A 104 -11.42 -5.35 -11.21
N GLY A 105 -12.71 -5.43 -11.50
CA GLY A 105 -13.77 -5.15 -10.54
C GLY A 105 -13.75 -6.06 -9.31
N ILE A 106 -13.59 -7.37 -9.54
CA ILE A 106 -13.50 -8.37 -8.47
C ILE A 106 -12.24 -8.14 -7.63
N PHE A 107 -11.10 -7.88 -8.28
CA PHE A 107 -9.86 -7.56 -7.59
C PHE A 107 -9.97 -6.26 -6.79
N GLY A 108 -10.58 -5.22 -7.38
CA GLY A 108 -10.87 -3.96 -6.72
C GLY A 108 -11.79 -4.10 -5.51
N PHE A 109 -12.78 -4.99 -5.57
CA PHE A 109 -13.61 -5.36 -4.43
C PHE A 109 -12.78 -6.00 -3.32
N GLY A 110 -11.99 -7.03 -3.65
CA GLY A 110 -11.09 -7.69 -2.71
C GLY A 110 -10.09 -6.71 -2.08
N ARG A 111 -9.53 -5.78 -2.86
CA ARG A 111 -8.66 -4.71 -2.38
C ARG A 111 -9.37 -3.78 -1.40
N GLY A 112 -10.60 -3.37 -1.70
CA GLY A 112 -11.40 -2.51 -0.82
C GLY A 112 -11.69 -3.18 0.52
N VAL A 113 -12.12 -4.46 0.48
CA VAL A 113 -12.31 -5.31 1.65
C VAL A 113 -11.02 -5.45 2.46
N PHE A 114 -9.91 -5.73 1.78
CA PHE A 114 -8.60 -5.89 2.41
C PHE A 114 -8.12 -4.61 3.10
N ILE A 115 -8.20 -3.46 2.42
CA ILE A 115 -7.78 -2.16 2.97
C ILE A 115 -8.60 -1.81 4.22
N LEU A 116 -9.93 -1.94 4.16
CA LEU A 116 -10.78 -1.68 5.33
C LEU A 116 -10.44 -2.64 6.48
N SER A 117 -10.29 -3.93 6.17
CA SER A 117 -9.96 -4.93 7.19
C SER A 117 -8.60 -4.67 7.83
N LEU A 118 -7.62 -4.24 7.04
CA LEU A 118 -6.29 -3.87 7.53
C LEU A 118 -6.36 -2.64 8.45
N ILE A 119 -7.15 -1.62 8.10
CA ILE A 119 -7.36 -0.44 8.95
C ILE A 119 -7.95 -0.86 10.30
N PHE A 120 -9.02 -1.66 10.31
CA PHE A 120 -9.64 -2.11 11.56
C PHE A 120 -8.76 -3.08 12.35
N ALA A 121 -7.96 -3.92 11.69
CA ALA A 121 -6.98 -4.76 12.35
C ALA A 121 -5.95 -3.88 13.10
N ILE A 122 -5.45 -2.81 12.47
CA ILE A 122 -4.55 -1.85 13.14
C ILE A 122 -5.27 -1.12 14.27
N LEU A 123 -6.49 -0.60 14.04
CA LEU A 123 -7.26 0.10 15.07
C LEU A 123 -7.55 -0.78 16.28
N SER A 124 -7.75 -2.08 16.09
CA SER A 124 -7.95 -3.05 17.19
C SER A 124 -6.76 -3.17 18.13
N MET A 125 -5.57 -2.79 17.67
CA MET A 125 -4.34 -2.75 18.47
C MET A 125 -4.08 -1.39 19.12
N THR A 126 -4.93 -0.39 18.84
CA THR A 126 -4.82 0.96 19.41
C THR A 126 -5.87 1.18 20.50
N SER A 127 -5.65 2.19 21.36
CA SER A 127 -6.60 2.59 22.41
C SER A 127 -7.78 3.43 21.88
N LEU A 128 -7.95 3.57 20.56
CA LEU A 128 -9.01 4.38 19.98
C LEU A 128 -10.39 3.70 20.14
N PRO A 129 -11.41 4.38 20.69
CA PRO A 129 -12.73 3.80 20.92
C PRO A 129 -13.55 3.78 19.61
N TYR A 130 -13.22 2.86 18.70
CA TYR A 130 -13.89 2.73 17.40
C TYR A 130 -15.16 1.86 17.45
N GLN A 131 -15.27 1.00 18.45
CA GLN A 131 -16.32 -0.02 18.57
C GLN A 131 -17.73 0.60 18.61
N GLN A 132 -17.88 1.76 19.25
CA GLN A 132 -19.16 2.50 19.31
C GLN A 132 -19.67 2.93 17.93
N TYR A 133 -18.78 3.13 16.95
CA TYR A 133 -19.16 3.60 15.60
C TYR A 133 -19.50 2.45 14.65
N VAL A 134 -18.97 1.24 14.92
CA VAL A 134 -19.22 0.04 14.11
C VAL A 134 -20.22 -0.91 14.77
N GLN A 135 -20.69 -0.61 15.98
CA GLN A 135 -21.63 -1.43 16.72
C GLN A 135 -22.97 -1.54 15.96
N GLY A 136 -23.24 -2.71 15.40
CA GLY A 136 -24.46 -2.96 14.62
C GLY A 136 -24.28 -2.78 13.11
N SER A 137 -23.09 -2.41 12.65
CA SER A 137 -22.72 -2.38 11.23
C SER A 137 -22.72 -3.80 10.66
N ARG A 138 -23.50 -3.99 9.60
CA ARG A 138 -23.57 -5.29 8.90
C ARG A 138 -22.30 -5.53 8.11
N VAL A 139 -21.80 -4.49 7.46
CA VAL A 139 -20.60 -4.57 6.62
C VAL A 139 -19.38 -4.86 7.49
N TYR A 140 -19.24 -4.18 8.65
CA TYR A 140 -18.19 -4.50 9.61
C TYR A 140 -18.19 -5.97 10.02
N ASN A 141 -19.36 -6.52 10.38
CA ASN A 141 -19.48 -7.92 10.78
C ASN A 141 -19.05 -8.91 9.68
N GLN A 142 -19.27 -8.56 8.41
CA GLN A 142 -18.80 -9.36 7.27
C GLN A 142 -17.29 -9.26 7.06
N LEU A 143 -16.68 -8.13 7.44
CA LEU A 143 -15.23 -7.93 7.40
C LEU A 143 -14.52 -8.62 8.59
N THR A 144 -15.21 -8.88 9.70
CA THR A 144 -14.64 -9.47 10.94
C THR A 144 -13.76 -10.70 10.71
N PRO A 145 -14.12 -11.69 9.87
CA PRO A 145 -13.26 -12.85 9.61
C PRO A 145 -11.92 -12.47 8.96
N VAL A 146 -11.93 -11.46 8.10
CA VAL A 146 -10.72 -10.96 7.44
C VAL A 146 -9.90 -10.11 8.42
N ILE A 147 -10.56 -9.28 9.22
CA ILE A 147 -9.93 -8.48 10.28
C ILE A 147 -9.20 -9.41 11.27
N SER A 148 -9.86 -10.46 11.75
CA SER A 148 -9.29 -11.41 12.72
C SER A 148 -8.14 -12.22 12.13
N TRP A 149 -8.25 -12.61 10.85
CA TRP A 149 -7.17 -13.24 10.11
C TRP A 149 -5.94 -12.33 10.04
N ILE A 150 -6.10 -11.05 9.66
CA ILE A 150 -4.99 -10.08 9.60
C ILE A 150 -4.39 -9.83 10.98
N SER A 151 -5.22 -9.61 12.01
CA SER A 151 -4.75 -9.32 13.37
C SER A 151 -3.98 -10.48 13.99
N GLY A 152 -4.21 -11.72 13.54
CA GLY A 152 -3.43 -12.88 13.97
C GLY A 152 -1.96 -12.82 13.57
N TYR A 153 -1.64 -12.26 12.39
CA TYR A 153 -0.28 -12.16 11.87
C TYR A 153 0.45 -10.86 12.27
N LEU A 154 -0.33 -9.79 12.50
CA LEU A 154 0.22 -8.45 12.66
C LEU A 154 1.19 -8.29 13.86
N PRO A 155 0.92 -8.82 15.08
CA PRO A 155 1.84 -8.71 16.22
C PRO A 155 3.21 -9.36 15.96
N GLY A 156 3.23 -10.50 15.27
CA GLY A 156 4.47 -11.20 14.92
C GLY A 156 5.34 -10.34 13.99
N LEU A 157 4.73 -9.75 12.96
CA LEU A 157 5.41 -8.85 12.04
C LEU A 157 5.91 -7.58 12.73
N LEU A 158 5.10 -6.98 13.60
CA LEU A 158 5.49 -5.78 14.35
C LEU A 158 6.66 -6.04 15.30
N ASN A 159 6.66 -7.20 15.98
CA ASN A 159 7.76 -7.55 16.87
C ASN A 159 9.05 -7.83 16.10
N GLN A 160 8.98 -8.51 14.96
CA GLN A 160 10.13 -8.71 14.08
C GLN A 160 10.65 -7.38 13.54
N ALA A 161 9.78 -6.50 13.04
CA ALA A 161 10.16 -5.18 12.55
C ALA A 161 10.81 -4.33 13.65
N LYS A 162 10.26 -4.34 14.87
CA LYS A 162 10.85 -3.66 16.03
C LYS A 162 12.23 -4.23 16.40
N GLN A 163 12.40 -5.54 16.37
CA GLN A 163 13.68 -6.19 16.64
C GLN A 163 14.71 -5.89 15.56
N MET A 164 14.31 -5.86 14.29
CA MET A 164 15.18 -5.47 13.18
C MET A 164 15.60 -4.01 13.28
N ALA A 165 14.67 -3.11 13.63
CA ALA A 165 14.98 -1.70 13.87
C ALA A 165 15.90 -1.52 15.09
N ALA A 166 15.64 -2.23 16.19
CA ALA A 166 16.45 -2.14 17.41
C ALA A 166 17.85 -2.77 17.26
N ASN A 167 17.98 -3.85 16.50
CA ASN A 167 19.26 -4.51 16.25
C ASN A 167 20.07 -3.82 15.14
N ASN A 168 19.43 -3.01 14.30
CA ASN A 168 20.13 -2.29 13.24
C ASN A 168 20.57 -0.89 13.72
N LYS A 169 21.84 -0.77 14.13
CA LYS A 169 22.47 0.52 14.51
C LYS A 169 22.44 1.57 13.39
N SER A 170 22.22 1.18 12.13
CA SER A 170 22.10 2.12 11.01
C SER A 170 20.71 2.73 10.87
N PHE A 171 19.69 2.25 11.60
CA PHE A 171 18.35 2.85 11.69
C PHE A 171 18.25 3.85 12.86
N ASN A 172 19.38 4.38 13.35
CA ASN A 172 19.41 5.71 13.97
C ASN A 172 19.13 6.76 12.88
N LEU A 173 17.92 6.73 12.35
CA LEU A 173 17.42 7.75 11.43
C LEU A 173 17.10 8.96 12.29
N ILE A 174 18.05 9.89 12.27
CA ILE A 174 17.95 11.25 12.79
C ILE A 174 18.09 11.27 14.32
N ASP A 175 19.31 11.61 14.74
CA ASP A 175 19.55 12.19 16.05
C ASP A 175 18.76 13.51 16.13
N ILE A 176 17.55 13.47 16.69
CA ILE A 176 16.74 14.65 17.04
C ILE A 176 16.84 14.89 18.55
N THR A 177 17.91 14.48 19.21
CA THR A 177 18.22 15.10 20.49
C THR A 177 18.76 16.49 20.19
N PRO A 178 18.09 17.56 20.64
CA PRO A 178 18.75 18.85 20.69
C PRO A 178 19.90 18.70 21.69
N ASP A 179 21.09 19.11 21.28
CA ASP A 179 22.22 19.24 22.19
C ASP A 179 21.81 20.19 23.33
N VAL A 180 21.64 19.65 24.54
CA VAL A 180 21.50 20.41 25.79
C VAL A 180 22.76 20.21 26.60
#